data_AF-A0AA35SZR6-F1
#
_entry.id   AF-A0AA35SZR6-F1
#
_cell.length_a   1.000
_cell.length_b   1.000
_cell.length_c   1.000
_cell.angle_alpha   90.00
_cell.angle_beta   90.00
_cell.angle_gamma   90.00
#
_symmetry.space_group_name_H-M   'P 1'
#
loop_
_entity.id
_entity.type
_entity.pdbx_description
1 polymer ?
#
loop_
_entity_poly.entity_id
_entity_poly.type
_entity_poly.pdbx_seq_one_letter_code
_entity_poly.pdbx_strand_id
1 'polypeptide(L)'
;MGGGHRPFRCFLDVGLTRTTTGNRVFAVMKGAVDGGLEVPHNMKRLIGYDSDSQQHSPETLRHYLYGGHVADYMKHLMEEDEEKYKTHFARFIKEGVTADGLEQMYKDAHAKIREDPSFTKKAPREDIKKKRWNRKKLTLKQRRDRVRQKKEAYLRKLQQEAA
;
A
#
# COMPACT_ATOMS: atom_id res chain seq x y z
N MET A 1 -35.72 20.20 9.15
CA MET A 1 -34.95 18.95 9.18
C MET A 1 -34.89 18.41 7.76
N GLY A 2 -33.72 18.47 7.11
CA GLY A 2 -33.59 18.31 5.66
C GLY A 2 -33.91 16.90 5.17
N GLY A 3 -34.80 16.79 4.18
CA GLY A 3 -35.29 15.53 3.59
C GLY A 3 -34.31 14.84 2.64
N GLY A 4 -33.00 14.91 2.91
CA GLY A 4 -31.97 14.20 2.14
C GLY A 4 -31.75 12.77 2.62
N HIS A 5 -31.23 11.91 1.74
CA HIS A 5 -30.75 10.60 2.15
C HIS A 5 -29.63 10.73 3.18
N ARG A 6 -29.60 9.85 4.18
CA ARG A 6 -28.55 9.83 5.19
C ARG A 6 -27.20 9.53 4.52
N PRO A 7 -26.09 10.11 5.01
CA PRO A 7 -24.75 9.75 4.56
C PRO A 7 -24.50 8.23 4.65
N PHE A 8 -23.62 7.72 3.79
CA PHE A 8 -23.27 6.31 3.82
C PHE A 8 -22.40 6.03 5.05
N ARG A 9 -22.93 5.24 5.99
CA ARG A 9 -22.24 4.91 7.24
C ARG A 9 -21.28 3.74 7.05
N CYS A 10 -20.03 3.97 7.43
CA CYS A 10 -18.93 2.99 7.37
C CYS A 10 -18.30 2.78 8.75
N PHE A 11 -17.67 1.62 8.95
CA PHE A 11 -16.84 1.35 10.11
C PHE A 11 -15.40 1.11 9.66
N LEU A 12 -14.45 1.74 10.34
CA LEU A 12 -13.03 1.57 10.04
C LEU A 12 -12.54 0.22 10.60
N ASP A 13 -12.15 -0.69 9.72
CA ASP A 13 -11.39 -1.89 10.09
C ASP A 13 -9.89 -1.63 9.97
N VAL A 14 -9.17 -1.74 11.09
CA VAL A 14 -7.72 -1.53 11.16
C VAL A 14 -6.93 -2.84 10.94
N GLY A 15 -7.60 -3.99 10.96
CA GLY A 15 -6.98 -5.31 10.90
C GLY A 15 -5.91 -5.51 11.98
N LEU A 16 -4.71 -5.90 11.57
CA LEU A 16 -3.55 -6.09 12.45
C LEU A 16 -2.74 -4.80 12.69
N THR A 17 -3.19 -3.68 12.12
CA THR A 17 -2.46 -2.42 12.24
C THR A 17 -2.57 -1.88 13.67
N ARG A 18 -1.44 -1.49 14.26
CA ARG A 18 -1.44 -0.86 15.58
C ARG A 18 -2.10 0.52 15.52
N THR A 19 -3.07 0.76 16.39
CA THR A 19 -3.80 2.04 16.50
C THR A 19 -3.00 3.10 17.26
N THR A 20 -1.82 3.48 16.76
CA THR A 20 -1.04 4.61 17.29
C THR A 20 -1.59 5.94 16.80
N THR A 21 -1.43 6.99 17.61
CA THR A 21 -1.77 8.35 17.23
C THR A 21 -0.90 8.80 16.06
N GLY A 22 -1.50 9.42 15.04
CA GLY A 22 -0.80 9.84 13.82
C GLY A 22 -0.53 8.72 12.80
N ASN A 23 -1.08 7.51 13.00
CA ASN A 23 -0.97 6.45 12.00
C ASN A 23 -1.71 6.84 10.70
N ARG A 24 -1.11 6.52 9.54
CA ARG A 24 -1.65 6.81 8.19
C ARG A 24 -3.04 6.23 7.95
N VAL A 25 -3.41 5.13 8.61
CA VAL A 25 -4.77 4.56 8.52
C VAL A 25 -5.83 5.58 8.96
N PHE A 26 -5.54 6.38 9.98
CA PHE A 26 -6.47 7.43 10.41
C PHE A 26 -6.46 8.66 9.50
N ALA A 27 -5.37 8.90 8.77
CA ALA A 27 -5.36 9.91 7.70
C ALA A 27 -6.27 9.50 6.53
N VAL A 28 -6.27 8.21 6.16
CA VAL A 28 -7.22 7.66 5.17
C VAL A 28 -8.66 7.78 5.66
N MET A 29 -8.92 7.46 6.94
CA MET A 29 -10.23 7.67 7.55
C MET A 29 -10.67 9.13 7.45
N LYS A 30 -9.79 10.09 7.73
CA LYS A 30 -10.12 11.52 7.58
C LYS A 30 -10.42 11.87 6.12
N GLY A 31 -9.61 11.41 5.16
CA GLY A 31 -9.88 11.61 3.74
C GLY A 31 -11.22 11.01 3.28
N ALA A 32 -11.59 9.83 3.81
CA ALA A 32 -12.89 9.21 3.56
C ALA A 32 -14.06 10.04 4.11
N VAL A 33 -13.91 10.59 5.31
CA VAL A 33 -14.89 11.50 5.92
C VAL A 33 -15.01 12.80 5.12
N ASP A 34 -13.89 13.37 4.68
CA ASP A 34 -13.86 14.55 3.80
C ASP A 34 -14.43 14.27 2.40
N GLY A 35 -14.42 13.01 1.98
CA GLY A 35 -15.07 12.53 0.77
C GLY A 35 -16.58 12.29 0.92
N GLY A 36 -17.15 12.49 2.12
CA GLY A 36 -18.60 12.38 2.36
C GLY A 36 -19.06 11.07 3.01
N LEU A 37 -18.16 10.20 3.45
CA LEU A 37 -18.53 9.00 4.22
C LEU A 37 -18.76 9.35 5.70
N GLU A 38 -19.75 8.73 6.31
CA GLU A 38 -19.97 8.84 7.76
C GLU A 38 -19.23 7.70 8.47
N VAL A 39 -18.06 7.99 9.02
CA VAL A 39 -17.31 7.04 9.86
C VAL A 39 -17.40 7.51 11.31
N PRO A 40 -17.96 6.71 12.25
CA PRO A 40 -17.93 7.05 13.66
C PRO A 40 -16.48 7.05 14.18
N HIS A 41 -15.97 8.20 14.62
CA HIS A 41 -14.59 8.35 15.10
C HIS A 41 -14.43 9.47 16.13
N ASN A 42 -13.24 9.58 16.74
CA ASN A 42 -12.83 10.71 17.58
C ASN A 42 -11.46 11.24 17.10
N MET A 43 -11.07 12.41 17.61
CA MET A 43 -9.82 13.08 17.18
C MET A 43 -8.56 12.51 17.85
N LYS A 44 -8.68 11.60 18.82
CA LYS A 44 -7.55 11.14 19.66
C LYS A 44 -6.47 10.37 18.89
N ARG A 45 -6.83 9.83 17.73
CA ARG A 45 -5.93 9.04 16.88
C ARG A 45 -5.38 9.82 15.68
N LEU A 46 -5.90 11.03 15.43
CA LEU A 46 -5.37 11.91 14.38
C LEU A 46 -4.03 12.49 14.79
N ILE A 47 -3.22 12.87 13.80
CA ILE A 47 -1.94 13.53 14.05
C ILE A 47 -2.16 14.92 14.65
N GLY A 48 -1.25 15.37 15.52
CA GLY A 48 -1.41 16.64 16.25
C GLY A 48 -2.39 16.55 17.43
N TYR A 49 -2.84 15.36 17.82
CA TYR A 49 -3.49 15.16 19.12
C TYR A 49 -2.44 14.99 20.21
N ASP A 50 -2.55 15.77 21.27
CA ASP A 50 -1.73 15.67 22.48
C ASP A 50 -2.53 14.97 23.60
N SER A 51 -1.93 13.93 24.19
CA SER A 51 -2.56 13.15 25.26
C SER A 51 -2.68 13.94 26.55
N ASP A 52 -1.76 14.87 26.79
CA ASP A 52 -1.61 15.54 28.08
C ASP A 52 -2.59 16.73 28.16
N SER A 53 -2.61 17.58 27.14
CA SER A 53 -3.58 18.66 27.02
C SER A 53 -4.97 18.20 26.57
N GLN A 54 -5.10 16.97 26.04
CA GLN A 54 -6.31 16.44 25.40
C GLN A 54 -6.83 17.30 24.24
N GLN A 55 -5.94 18.09 23.62
CA GLN A 55 -6.27 18.99 22.52
C GLN A 55 -5.75 18.43 21.20
N HIS A 56 -6.44 18.79 20.11
CA HIS A 56 -6.04 18.46 18.75
C HIS A 56 -5.70 19.74 18.01
N SER A 57 -4.51 19.80 17.41
CA SER A 57 -4.08 20.90 16.54
C SER A 57 -4.50 20.63 15.08
N PRO A 58 -5.52 21.34 14.55
CA PRO A 58 -5.95 21.16 13.16
C PRO A 58 -4.89 21.64 12.16
N GLU A 59 -4.06 22.61 12.56
CA GLU A 59 -2.97 23.14 11.75
C GLU A 59 -1.91 22.08 11.50
N THR A 60 -1.53 21.33 12.55
CA THR A 60 -0.60 20.21 12.41
C THR A 60 -1.18 19.11 11.52
N LEU A 61 -2.46 18.77 11.69
CA LEU A 61 -3.13 17.82 10.80
C LEU A 61 -3.09 18.28 9.33
N ARG A 62 -3.39 19.55 9.09
CA ARG A 62 -3.34 20.15 7.75
C ARG A 62 -1.94 20.10 7.15
N HIS A 63 -0.93 20.48 7.93
CA HIS A 63 0.48 20.43 7.52
C HIS A 63 0.90 19.02 7.06
N TYR A 64 0.50 17.99 7.81
CA TYR A 64 0.80 16.61 7.46
C TYR A 64 0.03 16.14 6.23
N LEU A 65 -1.24 16.53 6.07
CA LEU A 65 -2.08 16.15 4.93
C LEU A 65 -1.53 16.65 3.59
N TYR A 66 -0.94 17.84 3.59
CA TYR A 66 -0.34 18.45 2.39
C TYR A 66 1.17 18.20 2.26
N GLY A 67 1.72 17.25 3.03
CA GLY A 67 3.13 16.86 2.91
C GLY A 67 4.13 17.88 3.45
N GLY A 68 3.69 18.85 4.25
CA GLY A 68 4.56 19.87 4.83
C GLY A 68 5.69 19.29 5.67
N HIS A 69 5.42 18.27 6.51
CA HIS A 69 6.47 17.55 7.25
C HIS A 69 7.53 16.91 6.36
N VAL A 70 7.17 16.51 5.13
CA VAL A 70 8.13 15.98 4.15
C VAL A 70 8.93 17.12 3.54
N ALA A 71 8.27 18.24 3.23
CA ALA A 71 8.93 19.45 2.74
C ALA A 71 9.96 19.99 3.75
N ASP A 72 9.61 20.02 5.04
CA ASP A 72 10.52 20.43 6.12
C ASP A 72 11.74 19.49 6.19
N TYR A 73 11.51 18.18 6.09
CA TYR A 73 12.60 17.19 6.09
C TYR A 73 13.48 17.28 4.83
N MET A 74 12.91 17.60 3.68
CA MET A 74 13.66 17.90 2.46
C MET A 74 14.57 19.11 2.67
N LYS A 75 14.03 20.22 3.20
CA LYS A 75 14.79 21.45 3.45
C LYS A 75 15.94 21.21 4.43
N HIS A 76 15.64 20.56 5.56
CA HIS A 76 16.62 20.19 6.57
C HIS A 76 17.75 19.33 5.98
N LEU A 77 17.45 18.29 5.19
CA LEU A 77 18.49 17.46 4.60
C LEU A 77 19.27 18.18 3.49
N MET A 78 18.66 19.09 2.74
CA MET A 78 19.40 19.88 1.76
C MET A 78 20.45 20.79 2.41
N GLU A 79 20.17 21.30 3.61
CA GLU A 79 21.09 22.17 4.36
C GLU A 79 22.17 21.37 5.11
N GLU A 80 21.79 20.27 5.76
CA GLU A 80 22.71 19.51 6.63
C GLU A 80 23.50 18.40 5.92
N ASP A 81 22.87 17.67 4.99
CA ASP A 81 23.45 16.45 4.42
C ASP A 81 22.88 16.14 3.02
N GLU A 82 23.53 16.71 2.00
CA GLU A 82 23.12 16.57 0.61
C GLU A 82 23.20 15.11 0.10
N GLU A 83 24.08 14.28 0.67
CA GLU A 83 24.17 12.85 0.30
C GLU A 83 22.94 12.08 0.79
N LYS A 84 22.52 12.32 2.03
CA LYS A 84 21.24 11.80 2.54
C LYS A 84 20.06 12.33 1.74
N TYR A 85 20.06 13.60 1.36
CA TYR A 85 19.01 14.15 0.51
C TYR A 85 18.89 13.39 -0.82
N LYS A 86 20.02 13.19 -1.53
CA LYS A 86 20.06 12.45 -2.80
C LYS A 86 19.57 11.02 -2.67
N THR A 87 19.90 10.33 -1.58
CA THR A 87 19.49 8.94 -1.36
C THR A 87 18.02 8.81 -0.96
N HIS A 88 17.54 9.59 0.01
CA HIS A 88 16.16 9.54 0.48
C HIS A 88 15.16 10.05 -0.57
N PHE A 89 15.52 11.12 -1.29
CA PHE A 89 14.64 11.80 -2.24
C PHE A 89 14.99 11.56 -3.71
N ALA A 90 15.75 10.49 -4.02
CA ALA A 90 16.17 10.16 -5.39
C ALA A 90 15.03 10.19 -6.43
N ARG A 91 13.84 9.68 -6.06
CA ARG A 91 12.66 9.70 -6.94
C ARG A 91 12.08 11.10 -7.10
N PHE A 92 12.09 11.92 -6.05
CA PHE A 92 11.58 13.29 -6.10
C PHE A 92 12.46 14.13 -7.01
N ILE A 93 13.78 13.98 -6.89
CA ILE A 93 14.77 14.62 -7.77
C ILE A 93 14.53 14.20 -9.23
N LYS A 94 14.36 12.90 -9.47
CA LYS A 94 14.12 12.36 -10.83
C LYS A 94 12.83 12.92 -11.47
N GLU A 95 11.78 13.09 -10.69
CA GLU A 95 10.48 13.60 -11.16
C GLU A 95 10.36 15.13 -11.05
N GLY A 96 11.42 15.84 -10.61
CA GLY A 96 11.43 17.30 -10.49
C GLY A 96 10.56 17.85 -9.35
N VAL A 97 10.27 17.05 -8.33
CA VAL A 97 9.44 17.46 -7.18
C VAL A 97 10.31 18.16 -6.13
N THR A 98 10.01 19.43 -5.86
CA THR A 98 10.70 20.26 -4.85
C THR A 98 9.90 20.39 -3.56
N ALA A 99 10.55 20.80 -2.47
CA ALA A 99 9.91 20.97 -1.17
C ALA A 99 8.75 21.98 -1.22
N ASP A 100 8.92 23.10 -1.91
CA ASP A 100 7.89 24.15 -2.02
C ASP A 100 6.71 23.74 -2.92
N GLY A 101 6.93 22.83 -3.87
CA GLY A 101 5.89 22.32 -4.77
C GLY A 101 4.95 21.28 -4.17
N LEU A 102 5.29 20.68 -3.02
CA LEU A 102 4.58 19.54 -2.46
C LEU A 102 3.13 19.87 -2.06
N GLU A 103 2.89 21.00 -1.40
CA GLU A 103 1.54 21.35 -0.96
C GLU A 103 0.60 21.53 -2.17
N GLN A 104 1.08 22.22 -3.22
CA GLN A 104 0.30 22.44 -4.42
C GLN A 104 0.01 21.11 -5.15
N MET A 105 1.00 20.22 -5.25
CA MET A 105 0.84 18.90 -5.85
C MET A 105 -0.30 18.10 -5.19
N TYR A 106 -0.40 18.11 -3.85
CA TYR A 106 -1.49 17.41 -3.14
C TYR A 106 -2.84 18.10 -3.30
N LYS A 107 -2.89 19.45 -3.28
CA LYS A 107 -4.13 20.20 -3.55
C LYS A 107 -4.69 19.90 -4.94
N ASP A 108 -3.82 19.91 -5.95
CA ASP A 108 -4.19 19.61 -7.34
C ASP A 108 -4.67 18.18 -7.47
N ALA A 109 -4.01 17.23 -6.81
CA ALA A 109 -4.45 15.83 -6.79
C ALA A 109 -5.85 15.70 -6.16
N HIS A 110 -6.10 16.36 -5.03
CA HIS A 110 -7.42 16.34 -4.39
C HIS A 110 -8.51 16.97 -5.27
N ALA A 111 -8.19 18.04 -6.02
CA ALA A 111 -9.13 18.65 -6.95
C ALA A 111 -9.48 17.68 -8.09
N LYS A 112 -8.46 17.09 -8.73
CA LYS A 112 -8.63 16.13 -9.84
C LYS A 112 -9.42 14.89 -9.43
N ILE A 113 -9.18 14.33 -8.24
CA ILE A 113 -9.91 13.16 -7.73
C ILE A 113 -11.40 13.51 -7.48
N ARG A 114 -11.70 14.73 -7.03
CA ARG A 114 -13.09 15.16 -6.82
C ARG A 114 -13.81 15.43 -8.13
N GLU A 115 -13.09 15.94 -9.13
CA GLU A 115 -13.63 16.18 -10.47
C GLU A 115 -13.96 14.87 -11.19
N ASP A 116 -13.03 13.91 -11.19
CA ASP A 116 -13.24 12.59 -11.77
C ASP A 116 -12.79 11.47 -10.81
N PRO A 117 -13.73 10.87 -10.06
CA PRO A 117 -13.44 9.74 -9.18
C PRO A 117 -13.42 8.39 -9.93
N SER A 118 -13.60 8.36 -11.25
CA SER A 118 -13.71 7.11 -12.01
C SER A 118 -12.37 6.38 -12.12
N PHE A 119 -12.38 5.06 -11.99
CA PHE A 119 -11.17 4.24 -12.10
C PHE A 119 -10.98 3.70 -13.52
N THR A 120 -9.89 4.11 -14.17
CA THR A 120 -9.49 3.56 -15.48
C THR A 120 -8.69 2.27 -15.32
N LYS A 121 -9.28 1.13 -15.70
CA LYS A 121 -8.59 -0.16 -15.71
C LYS A 121 -7.51 -0.21 -16.79
N LYS A 122 -6.30 -0.64 -16.43
CA LYS A 122 -5.25 -0.95 -17.41
C LYS A 122 -5.67 -2.18 -18.23
N ALA A 123 -5.60 -2.07 -19.56
CA ALA A 123 -5.89 -3.19 -20.45
C ALA A 123 -4.96 -4.38 -20.14
N PRO A 124 -5.46 -5.62 -20.21
CA PRO A 124 -4.62 -6.79 -20.08
C PRO A 124 -3.54 -6.79 -21.18
N ARG A 125 -2.30 -7.07 -20.80
CA ARG A 125 -1.20 -7.24 -21.75
C ARG A 125 -1.36 -8.58 -22.48
N GLU A 126 -1.69 -8.53 -23.76
CA GLU A 126 -1.92 -9.73 -24.59
C GLU A 126 -0.61 -10.44 -24.99
N ASP A 127 0.51 -9.72 -25.00
CA ASP A 127 1.84 -10.18 -25.39
C ASP A 127 2.51 -11.10 -24.35
N ILE A 128 1.96 -11.19 -23.14
CA ILE A 128 2.53 -12.01 -22.06
C ILE A 128 2.12 -13.48 -22.21
N LYS A 129 2.98 -14.29 -22.84
CA LYS A 129 2.90 -15.75 -22.78
C LYS A 129 3.24 -16.23 -21.36
N LYS A 130 2.22 -16.59 -20.57
CA LYS A 130 2.39 -17.11 -19.20
C LYS A 130 3.11 -18.45 -19.21
N LYS A 131 4.41 -18.45 -18.87
CA LYS A 131 5.18 -19.69 -18.65
C LYS A 131 4.79 -20.31 -17.31
N ARG A 132 4.64 -21.64 -17.29
CA ARG A 132 4.46 -22.39 -16.05
C ARG A 132 5.81 -22.74 -15.46
N TRP A 133 6.13 -22.15 -14.31
CA TRP A 133 7.37 -22.43 -13.56
C TRP A 133 7.28 -23.70 -12.72
N ASN A 134 6.08 -24.00 -12.20
CA ASN A 134 5.86 -25.16 -11.34
C ASN A 134 5.63 -26.42 -12.17
N ARG A 135 6.19 -27.56 -11.73
CA ARG A 135 5.96 -28.86 -12.38
C ARG A 135 4.47 -29.17 -12.49
N LYS A 136 4.06 -29.77 -13.62
CA LYS A 136 2.70 -30.31 -13.75
C LYS A 136 2.49 -31.44 -12.74
N LYS A 137 1.37 -31.39 -12.00
CA LYS A 137 0.99 -32.44 -11.04
C LYS A 137 0.90 -33.76 -11.81
N LEU A 138 1.63 -34.77 -11.34
CA LEU A 138 1.64 -36.11 -11.97
C LEU A 138 0.24 -36.72 -11.87
N THR A 139 -0.19 -37.33 -12.98
CA THR A 139 -1.42 -38.12 -13.02
C THR A 139 -1.28 -39.42 -12.22
N LEU A 140 -2.39 -40.07 -11.84
CA LEU A 140 -2.36 -41.35 -11.12
C LEU A 140 -1.59 -42.43 -11.91
N LYS A 141 -1.83 -42.50 -13.23
CA LYS A 141 -1.12 -43.43 -14.12
C LYS A 141 0.40 -43.19 -14.08
N GLN A 142 0.85 -41.93 -14.24
CA GLN A 142 2.27 -41.59 -14.17
C GLN A 142 2.91 -41.92 -12.80
N ARG A 143 2.16 -41.81 -11.71
CA ARG A 143 2.63 -42.21 -10.37
C ARG A 143 2.76 -43.73 -10.26
N ARG A 144 1.77 -44.49 -10.73
CA ARG A 144 1.77 -45.96 -10.74
C ARG A 144 2.89 -46.51 -11.62
N ASP A 145 3.04 -45.97 -12.83
CA ASP A 145 4.10 -46.37 -13.76
C ASP A 145 5.49 -46.07 -13.19
N ARG A 146 5.68 -44.91 -12.54
CA ARG A 146 6.94 -44.59 -11.84
C ARG A 146 7.27 -45.61 -10.75
N VAL A 147 6.27 -46.03 -9.96
CA VAL A 147 6.49 -47.03 -8.92
C VAL A 147 6.85 -48.39 -9.54
N ARG A 148 6.15 -48.81 -10.60
CA ARG A 148 6.48 -50.05 -11.33
C ARG A 148 7.91 -50.03 -11.87
N GLN A 149 8.29 -48.97 -12.59
CA GLN A 149 9.65 -48.80 -13.13
C GLN A 149 10.73 -48.83 -12.05
N LYS A 150 10.47 -48.21 -10.88
CA LYS A 150 11.39 -48.26 -9.75
C LYS A 150 11.58 -49.69 -9.21
N LYS A 151 10.50 -50.48 -9.12
CA LYS A 151 10.57 -51.87 -8.67
C LYS A 151 11.32 -52.75 -9.67
N GLU A 152 11.01 -52.65 -10.96
CA GLU A 152 11.66 -53.41 -12.04
C GLU A 152 13.16 -53.10 -12.12
N ALA A 153 13.55 -51.82 -12.04
CA ALA A 153 14.95 -51.41 -12.04
C ALA A 153 15.72 -51.97 -10.84
N TYR A 154 15.09 -52.01 -9.66
CA TYR A 154 15.69 -52.57 -8.45
C TYR A 154 15.90 -54.09 -8.57
N LEU A 155 14.88 -54.84 -9.05
CA LEU A 155 14.99 -56.27 -9.28
C LEU A 155 16.09 -56.61 -10.30
N ARG A 156 16.19 -55.83 -11.39
CA ARG A 156 17.26 -55.98 -12.38
C ARG A 156 18.65 -55.76 -11.78
N LYS A 157 18.79 -54.77 -10.88
CA LYS A 157 20.06 -54.51 -10.17
C LYS A 157 20.48 -55.70 -9.30
N LEU A 158 19.54 -56.29 -8.56
CA LEU A 158 19.80 -57.48 -7.74
C LEU A 158 20.22 -58.69 -8.58
N GLN A 159 19.57 -58.91 -9.72
CA GLN A 159 19.94 -59.99 -10.65
C GLN A 159 21.34 -59.81 -11.24
N GLN A 160 21.76 -58.56 -11.50
CA GLN A 160 23.10 -58.25 -11.98
C GLN A 160 24.18 -58.35 -10.90
N GLU A 161 23.84 -58.08 -9.64
CA GLU A 161 24.76 -58.24 -8.49
C GLU A 161 24.93 -59.70 -8.08
N ALA A 162 23.93 -60.55 -8.38
CA ALA A 162 23.96 -61.98 -8.09
C ALA A 162 24.58 -62.82 -9.21
N ALA A 163 24.92 -62.22 -10.35
CA ALA A 163 25.58 -62.83 -11.50
C ALA A 163 27.08 -62.47 -11.51
#